data_AF-A0A356KN28-F1
#
_entry.id   AF-A0A356KN28-F1
#
_cell.length_a   1.000
_cell.length_b   1.000
_cell.length_c   1.000
_cell.angle_alpha   90.00
_cell.angle_beta   90.00
_cell.angle_gamma   90.00
#
_symmetry.space_group_name_H-M   'P 1'
#
loop_
_entity.id
_entity.type
_entity.pdbx_description
1 polymer ?
#
loop_
_entity_poly.entity_id
_entity_poly.type
_entity_poly.pdbx_seq_one_letter_code
_entity_poly.pdbx_strand_id
1 'polypeptide(L)'
;RFADEADFRRNVREIAFVAEPVVLVLSSHGEQGRLIAGSDRLAPDLVGACLAPLDNLALVHFSSCEVFTGDALARLRKPLAGRKLPLSGYATAVDWSASAALEFLYFDLVLGRGFAPARAAAVVRKELACAGDEGAQGSPFGGLKFRFSE
;
A
#
# COMPACT_ATOMS: atom_id res chain seq x y z
N ARG A 1 -2.61 -8.61 -11.44
CA ARG A 1 -1.57 -8.02 -12.30
C ARG A 1 -2.28 -7.24 -13.38
N PHE A 2 -1.96 -5.97 -13.56
CA PHE A 2 -2.51 -5.12 -14.61
C PHE A 2 -1.45 -4.91 -15.70
N ALA A 3 -1.86 -5.00 -16.96
CA ALA A 3 -0.99 -5.00 -18.13
C ALA A 3 -0.58 -3.59 -18.61
N ASP A 4 -1.43 -2.59 -18.34
CA ASP A 4 -1.23 -1.18 -18.72
C ASP A 4 -2.14 -0.27 -17.88
N GLU A 5 -2.12 1.04 -18.14
CA GLU A 5 -3.00 2.00 -17.46
C GLU A 5 -4.50 1.71 -17.68
N ALA A 6 -4.91 1.36 -18.90
CA ALA A 6 -6.31 1.13 -19.23
C ALA A 6 -6.85 -0.11 -18.49
N ASP A 7 -6.04 -1.15 -18.41
CA ASP A 7 -6.29 -2.36 -17.65
C ASP A 7 -6.39 -2.04 -16.15
N PHE A 8 -5.44 -1.28 -15.60
CA PHE A 8 -5.51 -0.83 -14.21
C PHE A 8 -6.82 -0.09 -13.91
N ARG A 9 -7.19 0.90 -14.73
CA ARG A 9 -8.43 1.68 -14.56
C ARG A 9 -9.67 0.79 -14.60
N ARG A 10 -9.70 -0.18 -15.51
CA ARG A 10 -10.83 -1.12 -15.64
C ARG A 10 -10.96 -1.99 -14.39
N ASN A 11 -9.88 -2.66 -13.98
CA ASN A 11 -9.87 -3.55 -12.81
C ASN A 11 -10.23 -2.80 -11.52
N VAL A 12 -9.72 -1.57 -11.32
CA VAL A 12 -10.05 -0.77 -10.14
C VAL A 12 -11.53 -0.41 -10.10
N ARG A 13 -12.15 -0.08 -11.24
CA ARG A 13 -13.60 0.18 -11.29
C ARG A 13 -14.44 -1.05 -10.95
N GLU A 14 -13.99 -2.24 -11.35
CA GLU A 14 -14.70 -3.48 -11.05
C GLU A 14 -14.78 -3.77 -9.55
N ILE A 15 -13.84 -3.24 -8.74
CA ILE A 15 -13.87 -3.35 -7.29
C ILE A 15 -15.15 -2.74 -6.70
N ALA A 16 -15.76 -1.72 -7.33
CA ALA A 16 -17.01 -1.13 -6.87
C ALA A 16 -18.17 -2.13 -6.78
N PHE A 17 -18.09 -3.27 -7.49
CA PHE A 17 -19.12 -4.31 -7.48
C PHE A 17 -18.84 -5.44 -6.48
N VAL A 18 -17.72 -5.38 -5.75
CA VAL A 18 -17.38 -6.34 -4.70
C VAL A 18 -18.08 -5.93 -3.39
N ALA A 19 -18.71 -6.90 -2.73
CA ALA A 19 -19.43 -6.68 -1.48
C ALA A 19 -18.53 -6.13 -0.36
N GLU A 20 -19.08 -5.21 0.42
CA GLU A 20 -18.38 -4.45 1.47
C GLU A 20 -18.18 -5.21 2.78
N PRO A 21 -17.10 -4.92 3.55
CA PRO A 21 -15.97 -4.03 3.21
C PRO A 21 -14.82 -4.73 2.47
N VAL A 22 -14.09 -3.98 1.62
CA VAL A 22 -12.97 -4.50 0.80
C VAL A 22 -11.61 -4.02 1.32
N VAL A 23 -10.68 -4.96 1.50
CA VAL A 23 -9.23 -4.67 1.63
C VAL A 23 -8.57 -4.91 0.28
N LEU A 24 -8.09 -3.84 -0.37
CA LEU A 24 -7.46 -3.91 -1.67
C LEU A 24 -5.94 -4.00 -1.53
N VAL A 25 -5.35 -5.05 -2.09
CA VAL A 25 -3.90 -5.21 -2.19
C VAL A 25 -3.46 -4.99 -3.63
N LEU A 26 -2.70 -3.92 -3.86
CA LEU A 26 -2.08 -3.63 -5.15
C LEU A 26 -0.68 -4.24 -5.15
N SER A 27 -0.57 -5.44 -5.73
CA SER A 27 0.70 -6.15 -5.90
C SER A 27 1.27 -5.92 -7.30
N SER A 28 2.34 -5.14 -7.37
CA SER A 28 3.11 -4.84 -8.58
C SER A 28 4.51 -4.35 -8.21
N HIS A 29 5.30 -3.97 -9.21
CA HIS A 29 6.50 -3.17 -8.97
C HIS A 29 6.12 -1.70 -8.79
N GLY A 30 6.98 -0.97 -8.08
CA GLY A 30 6.97 0.48 -8.09
C GLY A 30 8.39 1.00 -8.21
N GLU A 31 8.50 2.22 -8.72
CA GLU A 31 9.75 2.89 -9.03
C GLU A 31 9.53 4.39 -8.86
N GLN A 32 10.36 5.05 -8.05
CA GLN A 32 10.35 6.51 -7.92
C GLN A 32 8.96 7.11 -7.66
N GLY A 33 8.17 6.49 -6.80
CA GLY A 33 6.84 6.97 -6.43
C GLY A 33 5.73 6.60 -7.41
N ARG A 34 6.03 5.84 -8.47
CA ARG A 34 5.03 5.40 -9.45
C ARG A 34 4.76 3.91 -9.33
N LEU A 35 3.50 3.51 -9.56
CA LEU A 35 3.13 2.10 -9.66
C LEU A 35 3.35 1.63 -11.11
N ILE A 36 3.92 0.45 -11.31
CA ILE A 36 4.17 -0.08 -12.65
C ILE A 36 2.99 -0.95 -13.11
N ALA A 37 2.52 -0.73 -14.33
CA ALA A 37 1.51 -1.55 -15.02
C ALA A 37 2.04 -1.89 -16.43
N GLY A 38 2.61 -3.08 -16.58
CA GLY A 38 3.37 -3.44 -17.79
C GLY A 38 4.52 -2.47 -18.07
N SER A 39 4.45 -1.77 -19.20
CA SER A 39 5.42 -0.72 -19.56
C SER A 39 5.11 0.65 -18.95
N ASP A 40 3.89 0.83 -18.43
CA ASP A 40 3.40 2.10 -17.95
C ASP A 40 3.82 2.36 -16.50
N ARG A 41 4.02 3.64 -16.20
CA ARG A 41 4.39 4.13 -14.86
C ARG A 41 3.29 5.07 -14.38
N LEU A 42 2.35 4.51 -13.63
CA LEU A 42 1.15 5.19 -13.18
C LEU A 42 1.52 6.26 -12.14
N ALA A 43 1.10 7.50 -12.40
CA ALA A 43 1.31 8.60 -11.49
C ALA A 43 0.47 8.43 -10.21
N PRO A 44 0.96 8.88 -9.03
CA PRO A 44 0.21 8.77 -7.77
C PRO A 44 -1.19 9.39 -7.81
N ASP A 45 -1.32 10.56 -8.43
CA ASP A 45 -2.58 11.29 -8.57
C ASP A 45 -3.59 10.55 -9.46
N LEU A 46 -3.11 9.82 -10.48
CA LEU A 46 -3.95 8.96 -11.29
C LEU A 46 -4.47 7.77 -10.49
N VAL A 47 -3.60 7.12 -9.73
CA VAL A 47 -3.97 6.00 -8.86
C VAL A 47 -5.00 6.47 -7.83
N GLY A 48 -4.75 7.59 -7.17
CA GLY A 48 -5.67 8.19 -6.20
C GLY A 48 -7.02 8.52 -6.81
N ALA A 49 -7.04 9.09 -8.02
CA ALA A 49 -8.29 9.39 -8.73
C ALA A 49 -9.08 8.13 -9.11
N CYS A 50 -8.42 7.00 -9.36
CA CYS A 50 -9.09 5.73 -9.62
C CYS A 50 -9.71 5.12 -8.35
N LEU A 51 -9.09 5.33 -7.18
CA LEU A 51 -9.58 4.85 -5.88
C LEU A 51 -10.68 5.76 -5.29
N ALA A 52 -10.66 7.05 -5.63
CA ALA A 52 -11.60 8.06 -5.10
C ALA A 52 -13.09 7.69 -5.18
N PRO A 53 -13.63 7.09 -6.27
CA PRO A 53 -15.04 6.72 -6.35
C PRO A 53 -15.41 5.41 -5.61
N LEU A 54 -14.43 4.69 -5.05
CA LEU A 54 -14.66 3.39 -4.42
C LEU A 54 -14.99 3.55 -2.94
N ASP A 55 -16.26 3.63 -2.59
CA ASP A 55 -16.72 3.81 -1.20
C ASP A 55 -16.66 2.54 -0.35
N ASN A 56 -16.50 1.38 -1.00
CA ASN A 56 -16.43 0.07 -0.37
C ASN A 56 -15.05 -0.31 0.23
N LEU A 57 -14.05 0.54 0.07
CA LEU A 57 -12.68 0.26 0.53
C LEU A 57 -12.49 0.58 2.02
N ALA A 58 -12.08 -0.43 2.78
CA ALA A 58 -11.65 -0.28 4.17
C ALA A 58 -10.14 -0.09 4.35
N LEU A 59 -9.34 -0.50 3.35
CA LEU A 59 -7.89 -0.35 3.33
C LEU A 59 -7.37 -0.55 1.90
N VAL A 60 -6.38 0.25 1.51
CA VAL A 60 -5.54 -0.01 0.33
C VAL A 60 -4.10 -0.24 0.78
N HIS A 61 -3.56 -1.41 0.48
CA HIS A 61 -2.16 -1.74 0.70
C HIS A 61 -1.41 -1.86 -0.62
N PHE A 62 -0.31 -1.12 -0.75
CA PHE A 62 0.60 -1.21 -1.88
C PHE A 62 1.73 -2.17 -1.54
N SER A 63 1.58 -3.43 -1.95
CA SER A 63 2.66 -4.42 -1.95
C SER A 63 3.55 -4.14 -3.17
N SER A 64 4.27 -3.01 -3.12
CA SER A 64 5.04 -2.46 -4.23
C SER A 64 6.17 -1.58 -3.69
N CYS A 65 7.37 -1.73 -4.26
CA CYS A 65 8.54 -0.92 -3.90
C CYS A 65 8.32 0.58 -4.18
N GLU A 66 8.89 1.44 -3.33
CA GLU A 66 9.07 2.88 -3.59
C GLU A 66 7.83 3.73 -3.92
N VAL A 67 6.62 3.19 -3.83
CA VAL A 67 5.40 3.91 -4.22
C VAL A 67 5.13 5.13 -3.34
N PHE A 68 5.67 5.17 -2.11
CA PHE A 68 5.52 6.30 -1.18
C PHE A 68 6.82 7.11 -1.01
N THR A 69 7.75 7.05 -1.95
CA THR A 69 8.94 7.91 -1.94
C THR A 69 8.60 9.35 -2.33
N GLY A 70 9.40 10.32 -1.86
CA GLY A 70 9.22 11.74 -2.19
C GLY A 70 7.83 12.29 -1.83
N ASP A 71 7.17 12.97 -2.77
CA ASP A 71 5.84 13.56 -2.61
C ASP A 71 4.69 12.63 -3.03
N ALA A 72 5.00 11.38 -3.41
CA ALA A 72 4.06 10.46 -4.03
C ALA A 72 2.84 10.19 -3.14
N LEU A 73 3.03 9.97 -1.84
CA LEU A 73 1.92 9.77 -0.90
C LEU A 73 1.00 10.99 -0.81
N ALA A 74 1.55 12.20 -0.82
CA ALA A 74 0.75 13.42 -0.80
C ALA A 74 -0.06 13.58 -2.10
N ARG A 75 0.56 13.29 -3.25
CA ARG A 75 -0.10 13.30 -4.56
C ARG A 75 -1.18 12.22 -4.68
N LEU A 76 -0.93 11.03 -4.14
CA LEU A 76 -1.89 9.93 -4.06
C LEU A 76 -3.11 10.29 -3.22
N ARG A 77 -2.90 11.01 -2.11
CA ARG A 77 -3.99 11.45 -1.22
C ARG A 77 -4.80 12.62 -1.76
N LYS A 78 -4.23 13.47 -2.61
CA LYS A 78 -4.92 14.68 -3.10
C LYS A 78 -6.29 14.39 -3.73
N PRO A 79 -6.48 13.39 -4.61
CA PRO A 79 -7.80 13.02 -5.12
C PRO A 79 -8.73 12.39 -4.08
N LEU A 80 -8.19 11.88 -2.99
CA LEU A 80 -8.91 11.25 -1.87
C LEU A 80 -9.28 12.27 -0.78
N ALA A 81 -9.06 13.57 -1.02
CA ALA A 81 -9.30 14.62 -0.03
C ALA A 81 -10.74 14.54 0.51
N GLY A 82 -10.87 14.54 1.84
CA GLY A 82 -12.16 14.40 2.53
C GLY A 82 -12.53 12.95 2.90
N ARG A 83 -11.81 11.94 2.40
CA ARG A 83 -11.98 10.54 2.80
C ARG A 83 -10.88 10.11 3.78
N LYS A 84 -11.28 9.40 4.83
CA LYS A 84 -10.35 8.71 5.75
C LYS A 84 -10.03 7.30 5.24
N LEU A 85 -9.64 7.19 3.97
CA LEU A 85 -9.29 5.89 3.38
C LEU A 85 -7.88 5.50 3.84
N PRO A 86 -7.70 4.42 4.62
CA PRO A 86 -6.38 3.99 5.06
C PRO A 86 -5.54 3.52 3.88
N LEU A 87 -4.32 4.08 3.77
CA LEU A 87 -3.31 3.72 2.79
C LEU A 87 -2.08 3.19 3.50
N SER A 88 -1.52 2.09 3.02
CA SER A 88 -0.25 1.55 3.52
C SER A 88 0.64 1.06 2.39
N GLY A 89 1.95 1.07 2.60
CA GLY A 89 2.92 0.68 1.57
C GLY A 89 4.34 1.03 1.95
N TYR A 90 5.25 0.98 0.97
CA TYR A 90 6.69 1.13 1.19
C TYR A 90 7.25 2.39 0.52
N ALA A 91 8.16 3.08 1.21
CA ALA A 91 8.87 4.24 0.69
C ALA A 91 10.29 3.91 0.17
N THR A 92 10.63 2.62 0.04
CA THR A 92 11.93 2.13 -0.44
C THR A 92 11.74 0.87 -1.28
N ALA A 93 12.79 0.45 -1.99
CA ALA A 93 12.91 -0.93 -2.46
C ALA A 93 13.03 -1.86 -1.23
N VAL A 94 12.19 -2.89 -1.18
CA VAL A 94 12.09 -3.79 -0.04
C VAL A 94 12.64 -5.17 -0.39
N ASP A 95 13.27 -5.81 0.61
CA ASP A 95 13.54 -7.24 0.56
C ASP A 95 12.21 -8.00 0.61
N TRP A 96 12.05 -8.98 -0.30
CA TRP A 96 10.80 -9.70 -0.47
C TRP A 96 10.43 -10.56 0.74
N SER A 97 11.42 -11.14 1.42
CA SER A 97 11.17 -12.00 2.58
C SER A 97 10.73 -11.16 3.77
N ALA A 98 11.39 -10.01 3.98
CA ALA A 98 11.03 -9.08 5.03
C ALA A 98 9.67 -8.42 4.77
N SER A 99 9.36 -8.03 3.54
CA SER A 99 8.04 -7.47 3.19
C SER A 99 6.93 -8.49 3.35
N ALA A 100 7.16 -9.76 2.97
CA ALA A 100 6.19 -10.83 3.19
C ALA A 100 5.90 -11.03 4.68
N ALA A 101 6.93 -11.12 5.53
CA ALA A 101 6.75 -11.24 6.97
C ALA A 101 5.94 -10.08 7.57
N LEU A 102 6.21 -8.85 7.09
CA LEU A 102 5.44 -7.67 7.47
C LEU A 102 3.97 -7.79 7.06
N GLU A 103 3.71 -8.13 5.79
CA GLU A 103 2.35 -8.23 5.23
C GLU A 103 1.54 -9.33 5.90
N PHE A 104 2.14 -10.50 6.16
CA PHE A 104 1.48 -11.57 6.90
C PHE A 104 1.01 -11.11 8.28
N LEU A 105 1.88 -10.45 9.05
CA LEU A 105 1.50 -9.93 10.36
C LEU A 105 0.46 -8.81 10.24
N TYR A 106 0.64 -7.89 9.29
CA TYR A 106 -0.27 -6.74 9.11
C TYR A 106 -1.68 -7.20 8.73
N PHE A 107 -1.81 -8.09 7.76
CA PHE A 107 -3.09 -8.59 7.32
C PHE A 107 -3.73 -9.55 8.32
N ASP A 108 -2.96 -10.36 9.06
CA ASP A 108 -3.53 -11.14 10.16
C ASP A 108 -4.13 -10.22 11.24
N LEU A 109 -3.45 -9.12 11.60
CA LEU A 109 -3.99 -8.16 12.55
C LEU A 109 -5.28 -7.51 12.04
N VAL A 110 -5.32 -7.08 10.78
CA VAL A 110 -6.50 -6.41 10.19
C VAL A 110 -7.65 -7.38 9.93
N LEU A 111 -7.40 -8.46 9.20
CA LEU A 111 -8.42 -9.40 8.72
C LEU A 111 -8.74 -10.48 9.74
N GLY A 112 -7.71 -11.08 10.36
CA GLY A 112 -7.87 -12.20 11.29
C GLY A 112 -8.27 -11.76 12.70
N ARG A 113 -7.69 -10.65 13.18
CA ARG A 113 -7.90 -10.14 14.55
C ARG A 113 -8.78 -8.89 14.63
N GLY A 114 -9.23 -8.35 13.49
CA GLY A 114 -10.16 -7.22 13.44
C GLY A 114 -9.59 -5.88 13.93
N PHE A 115 -8.27 -5.70 13.86
CA PHE A 115 -7.65 -4.42 14.24
C PHE A 115 -7.96 -3.35 13.20
N ALA A 116 -8.22 -2.12 13.65
CA ALA A 116 -8.21 -0.97 12.78
C ALA A 116 -6.84 -0.86 12.05
N PRO A 117 -6.79 -0.52 10.75
CA PRO A 117 -5.54 -0.49 9.99
C PRO A 117 -4.43 0.34 10.61
N ALA A 118 -4.77 1.50 11.21
CA ALA A 118 -3.80 2.35 11.91
C ALA A 118 -3.16 1.66 13.13
N ARG A 119 -3.99 0.94 13.91
CA ARG A 119 -3.51 0.16 15.07
C ARG A 119 -2.65 -1.00 14.63
N ALA A 120 -3.07 -1.73 13.59
CA ALA A 120 -2.27 -2.83 13.03
C ALA A 120 -0.90 -2.32 12.54
N ALA A 121 -0.85 -1.16 11.87
CA ALA A 121 0.38 -0.56 11.41
C ALA A 121 1.31 -0.18 12.58
N ALA A 122 0.76 0.36 13.67
CA ALA A 122 1.53 0.68 14.87
C ALA A 122 2.11 -0.59 15.54
N VAL A 123 1.33 -1.68 15.62
CA VAL A 123 1.79 -2.96 16.17
C VAL A 123 2.88 -3.55 15.29
N VAL A 124 2.69 -3.62 13.98
CA VAL A 124 3.70 -4.10 13.04
C VAL A 124 5.03 -3.35 13.20
N ARG A 125 4.99 -2.02 13.29
CA ARG A 125 6.19 -1.19 13.50
C ARG A 125 6.87 -1.42 14.84
N LYS A 126 6.12 -1.84 15.86
CA LYS A 126 6.64 -2.15 17.19
C LYS A 126 7.26 -3.55 17.25
N GLU A 127 6.60 -4.54 16.64
CA GLU A 127 6.96 -5.96 16.78
C GLU A 127 7.96 -6.43 15.71
N LEU A 128 7.98 -5.79 14.53
CA LEU A 128 8.94 -6.08 13.47
C LEU A 128 9.98 -4.97 13.37
N ALA A 129 11.18 -5.25 13.88
CA ALA A 129 12.26 -4.27 13.95
C ALA A 129 12.69 -3.72 12.57
N CYS A 130 12.48 -4.45 11.48
CA CYS A 130 12.75 -3.98 10.12
C CYS A 130 11.60 -3.18 9.48
N ALA A 131 10.43 -3.05 10.11
CA ALA A 131 9.30 -2.34 9.52
C ALA A 131 9.54 -0.82 9.37
N GLY A 132 10.39 -0.26 10.23
CA GLY A 132 10.71 1.17 10.26
C GLY A 132 11.69 1.63 9.19
N ASP A 133 12.35 2.76 9.46
CA ASP A 133 13.33 3.36 8.55
C ASP A 133 14.69 2.67 8.59
N GLU A 134 14.98 2.00 9.70
CA GLU A 134 16.23 1.32 9.96
C GLU A 134 15.96 -0.17 10.17
N GLY A 135 16.97 -1.00 9.88
CA GLY A 135 16.96 -2.41 10.24
C GLY A 135 17.39 -2.60 11.69
N ALA A 136 17.07 -3.76 12.26
CA ALA A 136 17.59 -4.12 13.59
C ALA A 136 19.09 -4.39 13.52
N GLN A 137 19.82 -4.08 14.60
CA GLN A 137 21.24 -4.43 14.71
C GLN A 137 21.43 -5.95 14.53
N GLY A 138 22.34 -6.35 13.63
CA GLY A 138 22.60 -7.75 13.31
C GLY A 138 21.53 -8.43 12.44
N SER A 139 20.48 -7.72 12.03
CA SER A 139 19.53 -8.23 11.05
C SER A 139 20.14 -8.22 9.64
N PRO A 140 19.91 -9.26 8.82
CA PRO A 140 20.25 -9.20 7.40
C PRO A 140 19.31 -8.27 6.61
N PHE A 141 18.22 -7.80 7.22
CA PHE A 141 17.22 -6.96 6.57
C PHE A 141 17.42 -5.48 6.92
N GLY A 142 17.42 -4.62 5.90
CA GLY A 142 17.32 -3.18 6.08
C GLY A 142 15.92 -2.73 6.52
N GLY A 143 15.77 -1.44 6.81
CA GLY A 143 14.47 -0.85 7.09
C GLY A 143 13.56 -0.86 5.86
N LEU A 144 12.35 -1.39 6.01
CA LEU A 144 11.33 -1.50 4.96
C LEU A 144 10.67 -0.17 4.62
N LYS A 145 10.92 0.87 5.44
CA LYS A 145 10.26 2.18 5.36
C LYS A 145 8.75 2.02 5.16
N PHE A 146 8.13 1.14 5.94
CA PHE A 146 6.68 0.97 5.91
C PHE A 146 6.02 2.27 6.35
N ARG A 147 4.99 2.65 5.63
CA ARG A 147 4.24 3.90 5.83
C ARG A 147 2.77 3.58 5.92
N PHE A 148 2.10 4.36 6.75
CA PHE A 148 0.65 4.33 6.92
C PHE A 148 0.14 5.76 6.88
N SER A 149 -1.01 5.97 6.24
CA SER A 149 -1.68 7.26 6.19
C SER A 149 -3.19 7.08 6.16
N GLU A 150 -3.91 7.86 6.95
CA GLU A 150 -5.38 7.90 7.04
C GLU A 150 -5.87 9.33 6.85
#